data_AF-E2J6X3-F1
#
_entry.id   AF-E2J6X3-F1
#
_cell.length_a   1.000
_cell.length_b   1.000
_cell.length_c   1.000
_cell.angle_alpha   90.00
_cell.angle_beta   90.00
_cell.angle_gamma   90.00
#
_symmetry.space_group_name_H-M   'P 1'
#
loop_
_entity.id
_entity.type
_entity.pdbx_description
1 polymer ?
#
loop_
_entity_poly.entity_id
_entity_poly.type
_entity_poly.pdbx_seq_one_letter_code
_entity_poly.pdbx_strand_id
1 'polypeptide(L)'
;PGAFTQWRACMVSKLPSDRAPVYEGCHNTSRGTEMRKFREGLQCVLDSYNLIDKNNVDLQHMREVAGNITQPELRTAFEQCPNEERNNKIARAVKCVIDTLETSCPLPTGADRE
;
A
#
# COMPACT_ATOMS: atom_id res chain seq x y z
N PRO A 1 16.83 13.08 -8.97
CA PRO A 1 15.71 12.38 -8.29
C PRO A 1 16.19 11.74 -6.99
N GLY A 2 15.55 12.04 -5.86
CA GLY A 2 15.95 11.51 -4.55
C GLY A 2 15.68 10.00 -4.41
N ALA A 3 16.37 9.36 -3.47
CA ALA A 3 16.27 7.92 -3.21
C ALA A 3 14.82 7.48 -2.89
N PHE A 4 14.08 8.30 -2.14
CA PHE A 4 12.66 8.07 -1.86
C PHE A 4 11.78 8.09 -3.11
N THR A 5 12.03 8.99 -4.06
CA THR A 5 11.23 9.08 -5.30
C THR A 5 11.36 7.82 -6.15
N GLN A 6 12.58 7.26 -6.23
CA GLN A 6 12.83 6.01 -6.96
C GLN A 6 12.18 4.81 -6.26
N TRP A 7 12.30 4.75 -4.93
CA TRP A 7 11.62 3.74 -4.13
C TRP A 7 10.10 3.78 -4.30
N ARG A 8 9.50 4.97 -4.19
CA ARG A 8 8.07 5.18 -4.42
C ARG A 8 7.67 4.72 -5.82
N ALA A 9 8.43 5.10 -6.85
CA ALA A 9 8.14 4.68 -8.22
C ALA A 9 8.16 3.15 -8.36
N CYS A 10 9.12 2.47 -7.70
CA CYS A 10 9.14 1.01 -7.63
C CYS A 10 7.86 0.48 -6.97
N MET A 11 7.48 0.99 -5.80
CA MET A 11 6.27 0.59 -5.09
C MET A 11 5.00 0.75 -5.92
N VAL A 12 4.84 1.91 -6.57
CA VAL A 12 3.68 2.21 -7.42
C VAL A 12 3.65 1.30 -8.65
N SER A 13 4.80 0.90 -9.20
CA SER A 13 4.87 -0.07 -10.31
C SER A 13 4.33 -1.45 -9.94
N LYS A 14 4.26 -1.78 -8.64
CA LYS A 14 3.66 -3.04 -8.15
C LYS A 14 2.15 -2.95 -7.98
N LEU A 15 1.56 -1.78 -8.18
CA LEU A 15 0.12 -1.61 -8.18
C LEU A 15 -0.45 -1.94 -9.58
N PRO A 16 -1.68 -2.45 -9.66
CA PRO A 16 -2.40 -2.57 -10.92
C PRO A 16 -2.53 -1.21 -11.63
N SER A 17 -2.51 -1.22 -12.96
CA SER A 17 -2.52 0.00 -13.77
C SER A 17 -3.76 0.86 -13.57
N ASP A 18 -4.90 0.26 -13.22
CA ASP A 18 -6.14 0.94 -12.86
C ASP A 18 -6.12 1.56 -11.46
N ARG A 19 -5.17 1.16 -10.59
CA ARG A 19 -5.05 1.63 -9.21
C ARG A 19 -3.89 2.58 -8.97
N ALA A 20 -2.88 2.59 -9.83
CA ALA A 20 -1.82 3.59 -9.80
C ALA A 20 -2.38 5.05 -9.86
N PRO A 21 -3.41 5.38 -10.68
CA PRO A 21 -4.02 6.71 -10.67
C PRO A 21 -4.73 7.06 -9.35
N VAL A 22 -5.35 6.07 -8.70
CA VAL A 22 -5.98 6.26 -7.38
C VAL A 22 -4.94 6.61 -6.33
N TYR A 23 -3.83 5.86 -6.32
CA TYR A 23 -2.69 6.15 -5.46
C TYR A 23 -2.17 7.57 -5.69
N GLU A 24 -1.91 7.96 -6.94
CA GLU A 24 -1.37 9.28 -7.29
C GLU A 24 -2.33 10.41 -6.92
N GLY A 25 -3.63 10.23 -7.13
CA GLY A 25 -4.65 11.22 -6.75
C GLY A 25 -4.61 11.54 -5.25
N CYS A 26 -4.55 10.51 -4.40
CA CYS A 26 -4.45 10.73 -2.96
C CYS A 26 -3.07 11.25 -2.55
N HIS A 27 -1.99 10.62 -3.01
CA HIS A 27 -0.62 11.05 -2.71
C HIS A 27 -0.38 12.54 -3.00
N ASN A 28 -0.85 13.04 -4.15
CA ASN A 28 -0.59 14.40 -4.59
C ASN A 28 -1.50 15.45 -3.90
N THR A 29 -2.62 15.02 -3.32
CA THR A 29 -3.53 15.90 -2.56
C THR A 29 -3.28 15.88 -1.05
N SER A 30 -2.61 14.82 -0.57
CA SER A 30 -2.18 14.63 0.81
C SER A 30 -1.19 15.69 1.29
N ARG A 31 -1.23 15.99 2.59
CA ARG A 31 -0.34 16.95 3.26
C ARG A 31 0.60 16.25 4.24
N GLY A 32 1.75 16.86 4.49
CA GLY A 32 2.74 16.36 5.46
C GLY A 32 3.99 15.78 4.80
N THR A 33 4.65 14.86 5.50
CA THR A 33 5.89 14.20 5.03
C THR A 33 5.61 13.29 3.83
N GLU A 34 6.64 13.01 3.04
CA GLU A 34 6.52 12.13 1.86
C GLU A 34 6.06 10.72 2.25
N MET A 35 6.53 10.19 3.38
CA MET A 35 6.06 8.89 3.91
C MET A 35 4.59 8.93 4.31
N ARG A 36 4.11 10.03 4.90
CA ARG A 36 2.69 10.19 5.22
C ARG A 36 1.83 10.20 3.95
N LYS A 37 2.21 11.02 2.96
CA LYS A 37 1.51 11.05 1.66
C LYS A 37 1.52 9.69 0.99
N PHE A 38 2.63 8.98 1.05
CA PHE A 38 2.77 7.63 0.53
C PHE A 38 1.79 6.64 1.18
N ARG A 39 1.68 6.66 2.52
CA ARG A 39 0.73 5.83 3.26
C ARG A 39 -0.72 6.20 2.95
N GLU A 40 -1.04 7.50 2.83
CA GLU A 40 -2.37 7.97 2.43
C GLU A 40 -2.72 7.52 1.00
N GLY A 41 -1.75 7.54 0.08
CA GLY A 41 -1.91 6.97 -1.26
C GLY A 41 -2.27 5.48 -1.24
N LEU A 42 -1.56 4.67 -0.45
CA LEU A 42 -1.87 3.24 -0.30
C LEU A 42 -3.20 3.00 0.42
N GLN A 43 -3.56 3.84 1.39
CA GLN A 43 -4.87 3.79 2.02
C GLN A 43 -6.00 3.97 0.98
N CYS A 44 -5.87 4.91 0.05
CA CYS A 44 -6.85 5.08 -1.02
C CYS A 44 -6.89 3.88 -1.98
N VAL A 45 -5.78 3.20 -2.21
CA VAL A 45 -5.79 1.95 -2.98
C VAL A 45 -6.64 0.90 -2.25
N LEU A 46 -6.43 0.70 -0.94
CA LEU A 46 -7.25 -0.21 -0.14
C LEU A 46 -8.73 0.18 -0.14
N ASP A 47 -9.03 1.47 0.01
CA ASP A 47 -10.39 2.02 -0.05
C ASP A 47 -11.06 1.73 -1.40
N SER A 48 -10.30 1.83 -2.51
CA SER A 48 -10.81 1.57 -3.86
C SER A 48 -11.17 0.10 -4.13
N TYR A 49 -10.75 -0.81 -3.25
CA TYR A 49 -11.19 -2.21 -3.19
C TYR A 49 -12.36 -2.42 -2.21
N ASN A 50 -12.95 -1.34 -1.68
CA ASN A 50 -13.97 -1.35 -0.63
C ASN A 50 -13.53 -2.09 0.64
N LEU A 51 -12.24 -2.04 0.98
CA LEU A 51 -11.70 -2.74 2.14
C LEU A 51 -11.77 -1.92 3.42
N ILE A 52 -12.02 -0.62 3.35
CA ILE A 52 -11.94 0.27 4.51
C ILE A 52 -13.34 0.56 5.04
N ASP A 53 -13.55 0.27 6.33
CA ASP A 53 -14.69 0.77 7.11
C ASP A 53 -14.17 1.61 8.28
N LYS A 54 -14.40 2.93 8.19
CA LYS A 54 -13.92 3.95 9.13
C LYS A 54 -12.41 3.91 9.33
N ASN A 55 -11.96 3.19 10.36
CA ASN A 55 -10.54 3.05 10.73
C ASN A 55 -10.07 1.59 10.70
N ASN A 56 -10.92 0.70 10.18
CA ASN A 56 -10.64 -0.72 10.08
C ASN A 56 -10.54 -1.17 8.62
N VAL A 57 -9.87 -2.28 8.42
CA VAL A 57 -9.77 -2.99 7.15
C VAL A 57 -10.51 -4.32 7.28
N ASP A 58 -11.39 -4.61 6.32
CA ASP A 58 -12.02 -5.91 6.19
C ASP A 58 -11.00 -6.92 5.67
N LEU A 59 -10.40 -7.66 6.62
CA LEU A 59 -9.38 -8.67 6.33
C LEU A 59 -9.94 -9.85 5.54
N GLN A 60 -11.21 -10.19 5.73
CA GLN A 60 -11.84 -11.27 4.98
C GLN A 60 -11.99 -10.85 3.52
N HIS A 61 -12.56 -9.67 3.29
CA HIS A 61 -12.71 -9.15 1.93
C HIS A 61 -11.35 -8.92 1.26
N MET A 62 -10.32 -8.50 2.02
CA MET A 62 -8.95 -8.34 1.51
C MET A 62 -8.40 -9.66 0.95
N ARG A 63 -8.68 -10.79 1.61
CA ARG A 63 -8.28 -12.11 1.11
C ARG A 63 -9.08 -12.51 -0.13
N GLU A 64 -10.37 -12.20 -0.17
CA GLU A 64 -11.23 -12.53 -1.32
C GLU A 64 -10.81 -11.77 -2.59
N VAL A 65 -10.52 -10.47 -2.46
CA VAL A 65 -10.11 -9.66 -3.63
C VAL A 65 -8.72 -10.01 -4.13
N ALA A 66 -7.87 -10.66 -3.32
CA ALA A 66 -6.53 -11.08 -3.72
C ALA A 66 -6.54 -11.92 -5.01
N GLY A 67 -7.54 -12.78 -5.20
CA GLY A 67 -7.68 -13.60 -6.40
C GLY A 67 -7.88 -12.82 -7.70
N ASN A 68 -8.33 -11.56 -7.60
CA ASN A 68 -8.56 -10.66 -8.74
C ASN A 68 -7.39 -9.70 -9.00
N ILE A 69 -6.37 -9.69 -8.13
CA ILE A 69 -5.20 -8.82 -8.29
C ILE A 69 -4.23 -9.44 -9.29
N THR A 70 -3.96 -8.70 -10.35
CA THR A 70 -3.05 -9.13 -11.43
C THR A 70 -1.58 -8.98 -11.07
N GLN A 71 -1.24 -8.05 -10.18
CA GLN A 71 0.14 -7.81 -9.77
C GLN A 71 0.56 -8.77 -8.65
N PRO A 72 1.60 -9.59 -8.86
CA PRO A 72 1.91 -10.69 -7.96
C PRO A 72 2.33 -10.22 -6.57
N GLU A 73 3.07 -9.11 -6.47
CA GLU A 73 3.52 -8.59 -5.17
C GLU A 73 2.37 -8.00 -4.35
N LEU A 74 1.45 -7.25 -4.98
CA LEU A 74 0.26 -6.75 -4.31
C LEU A 74 -0.69 -7.88 -3.93
N ARG A 75 -0.87 -8.87 -4.81
CA ARG A 75 -1.64 -10.08 -4.51
C ARG A 75 -1.08 -10.78 -3.28
N THR A 76 0.23 -10.96 -3.21
CA THR A 76 0.91 -11.59 -2.08
C THR A 76 0.64 -10.83 -0.78
N ALA A 77 0.67 -9.49 -0.82
CA ALA A 77 0.31 -8.67 0.34
C ALA A 77 -1.14 -8.91 0.79
N PHE A 78 -2.07 -9.01 -0.16
CA PHE A 78 -3.49 -9.27 0.13
C PHE A 78 -3.78 -10.70 0.59
N GLU A 79 -2.93 -11.67 0.27
CA GLU A 79 -3.00 -13.03 0.79
C GLU A 79 -2.39 -13.14 2.20
N GLN A 80 -1.30 -12.43 2.46
CA GLN A 80 -0.52 -12.56 3.70
C GLN A 80 -0.99 -11.64 4.83
N CYS A 81 -1.28 -10.37 4.54
CA CYS A 81 -1.64 -9.39 5.57
C CYS A 81 -2.89 -9.76 6.37
N PRO A 82 -3.94 -10.37 5.79
CA PRO A 82 -5.10 -10.84 6.54
C PRO A 82 -4.83 -11.95 7.57
N ASN A 83 -3.68 -12.62 7.52
CA ASN A 83 -3.35 -13.69 8.46
C ASN A 83 -3.02 -13.17 9.87
N GLU A 84 -2.75 -11.88 10.01
CA GLU A 84 -2.49 -11.23 11.29
C GLU A 84 -3.68 -10.33 11.67
N GLU A 85 -4.43 -10.71 12.71
CA GLU A 85 -5.66 -10.01 13.11
C GLU A 85 -5.44 -8.50 13.39
N ARG A 86 -4.25 -8.15 13.89
CA ARG A 86 -3.86 -6.76 14.18
C ARG A 86 -3.81 -5.87 12.92
N ASN A 87 -3.74 -6.47 11.73
CA ASN A 87 -3.82 -5.75 10.47
C ASN A 87 -5.24 -5.25 10.17
N ASN A 88 -6.24 -5.56 11.02
CA ASN A 88 -7.56 -4.96 10.91
C ASN A 88 -7.58 -3.44 11.10
N LYS A 89 -6.48 -2.81 11.53
CA LYS A 89 -6.33 -1.34 11.57
C LYS A 89 -5.66 -0.85 10.29
N ILE A 90 -6.18 0.22 9.70
CA ILE A 90 -5.65 0.81 8.44
C ILE A 90 -4.14 1.01 8.51
N ALA A 91 -3.64 1.64 9.58
CA ALA A 91 -2.20 1.90 9.73
C ALA A 91 -1.36 0.60 9.74
N ARG A 92 -1.90 -0.50 10.26
CA ARG A 92 -1.24 -1.81 10.32
C ARG A 92 -1.35 -2.54 8.99
N ALA A 93 -2.52 -2.55 8.35
CA ALA A 93 -2.70 -3.07 7.00
C ALA A 93 -1.78 -2.39 5.99
N VAL A 94 -1.77 -1.05 5.97
CA VAL A 94 -0.89 -0.26 5.10
C VAL A 94 0.56 -0.61 5.39
N LYS A 95 0.98 -0.65 6.66
CA LYS A 95 2.35 -1.06 6.99
C LYS A 95 2.67 -2.47 6.47
N CYS A 96 1.78 -3.44 6.64
CA CYS A 96 1.99 -4.80 6.15
C CYS A 96 2.15 -4.82 4.62
N VAL A 97 1.30 -4.11 3.87
CA VAL A 97 1.41 -3.98 2.42
C VAL A 97 2.78 -3.39 2.03
N ILE A 98 3.22 -2.33 2.71
CA ILE A 98 4.55 -1.74 2.48
C ILE A 98 5.65 -2.77 2.72
N ASP A 99 5.64 -3.43 3.87
CA ASP A 99 6.67 -4.42 4.24
C ASP A 99 6.72 -5.58 3.23
N THR A 100 5.56 -6.04 2.72
CA THR A 100 5.50 -7.06 1.66
C THR A 100 6.07 -6.54 0.34
N LEU A 101 5.70 -5.34 -0.11
CA LEU A 101 6.22 -4.77 -1.35
C LEU A 101 7.72 -4.44 -1.25
N GLU A 102 8.22 -4.08 -0.06
CA GLU A 102 9.63 -3.78 0.21
C GLU A 102 10.55 -4.98 -0.07
N THR A 103 10.01 -6.22 -0.04
CA THR A 103 10.76 -7.40 -0.45
C THR A 103 11.25 -7.34 -1.91
N SER A 104 10.49 -6.64 -2.77
CA SER A 104 10.81 -6.44 -4.19
C SER A 104 11.29 -5.02 -4.51
N CYS A 105 10.98 -4.06 -3.63
CA CYS A 105 11.33 -2.65 -3.73
C CYS A 105 12.03 -2.20 -2.44
N PRO A 106 13.28 -2.63 -2.22
CA PRO A 106 13.97 -2.35 -0.96
C PRO A 106 14.11 -0.83 -0.78
N LEU A 107 13.82 -0.36 0.44
CA LEU A 107 14.04 1.03 0.80
C LEU A 107 15.55 1.31 0.73
N PRO A 108 16.01 2.25 -0.11
CA PRO A 108 17.43 2.52 -0.24
C PRO A 108 18.00 3.06 1.07
N THR A 109 19.22 2.62 1.40
CA THR A 109 19.94 3.05 2.59
C THR A 109 20.10 4.57 2.56
N GLY A 110 19.47 5.28 3.52
CA GLY A 110 19.45 6.75 3.56
C GLY A 110 18.18 7.42 3.05
N ALA A 111 17.16 6.65 2.63
CA ALA A 111 15.80 7.17 2.60
C ALA A 111 15.27 7.16 4.05
N ASP A 112 15.31 8.33 4.68
CA ASP A 112 14.81 8.51 6.04
C ASP A 112 13.38 7.97 6.18
N ARG A 113 13.19 7.03 7.11
CA ARG A 113 11.87 6.58 7.58
C ARG A 113 11.36 7.61 8.59
N GLU A 114 11.31 8.88 8.18
CA GLU A 114 10.83 10.00 9.02
C GLU A 114 9.35 9.84 9.41
#